data_AF-A0A653DY68-F1
#
_entry.id   AF-A0A653DY68-F1
#
_cell.length_a   1.000
_cell.length_b   1.000
_cell.length_c   1.000
_cell.angle_alpha   90.00
_cell.angle_beta   90.00
_cell.angle_gamma   90.00
#
_symmetry.space_group_name_H-M   'P 1'
#
loop_
_entity.id
_entity.type
_entity.pdbx_description
1 polymer ?
#
loop_
_entity_poly.entity_id
_entity_poly.type
_entity_poly.pdbx_seq_one_letter_code
_entity_poly.pdbx_strand_id
1 'polypeptide(L)' 'MYDSCTPKPYLTMYLIQLGTIPIPKSTNKDRIRLNIEVFDFALTQEEMKVLDSYNCNGRAVHAEELKDSPDYPFKGVEF' A
#
# COMPACT_ATOMS: atom_id res chain seq x y z
N MET A 1 -22.15 0.21 10.54
CA MET A 1 -21.27 1.31 11.00
C MET A 1 -20.09 0.67 11.70
N TYR A 2 -18.87 1.02 11.33
CA TYR A 2 -17.68 0.52 11.99
C TYR A 2 -17.38 1.33 13.25
N ASP A 3 -16.90 0.67 14.31
CA ASP A 3 -16.39 1.37 15.50
C ASP A 3 -15.09 2.11 15.14
N SER A 4 -15.07 3.43 15.33
CA SER A 4 -13.92 4.30 15.07
C SER A 4 -12.72 4.02 15.98
N CYS A 5 -12.90 3.29 17.09
CA CYS A 5 -11.83 3.01 18.05
C CYS A 5 -10.99 1.77 17.71
N THR A 6 -11.36 0.97 16.70
CA THR A 6 -10.56 -0.20 16.30
C THR A 6 -9.45 0.23 15.33
N PRO A 7 -8.17 0.00 15.63
CA PRO A 7 -7.09 0.21 14.67
C PRO A 7 -7.36 -0.63 13.42
N LYS A 8 -7.19 -0.05 12.22
CA LYS A 8 -7.40 -0.75 10.95
C LYS A 8 -6.23 -0.52 10.02
N PRO A 9 -5.77 -1.54 9.28
CA PRO A 9 -4.71 -1.38 8.29
C PRO A 9 -5.28 -0.90 6.95
N TYR A 10 -5.78 0.36 6.92
CA TYR A 10 -6.39 0.98 5.75
C TYR A 10 -5.59 0.79 4.46
N LEU A 11 -4.26 0.91 4.53
CA LEU A 11 -3.37 0.75 3.37
C LEU A 11 -3.39 -0.67 2.78
N THR A 12 -3.43 -1.70 3.62
CA THR A 12 -3.51 -3.10 3.17
C THR A 12 -4.83 -3.32 2.42
N MET A 13 -5.93 -2.82 2.97
CA MET A 13 -7.25 -2.97 2.34
C MET A 13 -7.39 -2.18 1.05
N TYR A 14 -6.86 -0.96 1.02
CA TYR A 14 -6.77 -0.15 -0.20
C TYR A 14 -6.08 -0.89 -1.34
N LEU A 15 -4.91 -1.48 -1.06
CA LEU A 15 -4.16 -2.27 -2.05
C LEU A 15 -4.95 -3.49 -2.55
N ILE A 16 -5.68 -4.17 -1.67
CA ILE A 16 -6.55 -5.30 -2.04
C ILE A 16 -7.69 -4.82 -2.96
N GLN A 17 -8.36 -3.71 -2.61
CA GLN A 17 -9.46 -3.17 -3.43
C GLN A 17 -9.00 -2.62 -4.78
N LEU A 18 -7.75 -2.17 -4.90
CA LEU A 18 -7.11 -1.85 -6.18
C LEU A 18 -6.83 -3.09 -7.05
N GLY A 19 -7.01 -4.31 -6.53
CA GLY A 19 -6.73 -5.57 -7.23
C GLY A 19 -5.27 -6.03 -7.10
N THR A 20 -4.52 -5.50 -6.12
CA THR A 20 -3.13 -5.89 -5.87
C THR A 20 -3.02 -6.84 -4.67
N ILE A 21 -1.87 -7.52 -4.53
CA ILE A 21 -1.60 -8.42 -3.41
C ILE A 21 -0.57 -7.76 -2.48
N PRO A 22 -0.98 -7.15 -1.36
CA PRO A 22 -0.05 -6.54 -0.42
C PRO A 22 0.75 -7.59 0.36
N ILE A 23 2.04 -7.30 0.61
CA ILE A 23 2.97 -8.15 1.38
C ILE A 23 3.54 -7.39 2.60
N PRO A 24 2.71 -7.02 3.58
CA PRO A 24 3.14 -6.15 4.69
C PRO A 24 4.08 -6.88 5.65
N LYS A 25 5.31 -6.39 5.78
CA LYS A 25 6.31 -6.93 6.72
C LYS A 25 6.10 -6.39 8.13
N SER A 26 6.09 -7.26 9.13
CA SER A 26 6.16 -6.90 10.56
C SER A 26 6.83 -8.00 11.37
N THR A 27 7.52 -7.63 12.46
CA THR A 27 7.98 -8.56 13.52
C THR A 27 7.18 -8.41 14.81
N ASN A 28 6.32 -7.38 14.89
CA ASN A 28 5.41 -7.16 16.01
C ASN A 28 4.15 -8.02 15.80
N LYS A 29 3.82 -8.87 16.78
CA LYS A 29 2.71 -9.85 16.71
C LYS A 29 1.35 -9.19 16.52
N ASP A 30 1.07 -8.10 17.22
CA ASP A 30 -0.21 -7.40 17.13
C ASP A 30 -0.40 -6.78 15.74
N ARG A 31 0.66 -6.23 15.17
CA ARG A 31 0.66 -5.72 13.79
C ARG A 31 0.50 -6.83 12.75
N ILE A 32 1.09 -8.01 12.98
CA ILE A 32 0.91 -9.17 12.10
C ILE A 32 -0.55 -9.59 12.10
N ARG A 33 -1.15 -9.75 13.29
CA ARG A 33 -2.57 -10.07 13.43
C ARG A 33 -3.44 -9.03 12.71
N LEU A 34 -3.18 -7.75 12.99
CA LEU A 34 -3.94 -6.66 12.41
C LEU A 34 -3.85 -6.65 10.87
N ASN A 35 -2.67 -6.87 10.29
CA ASN A 35 -2.49 -6.90 8.83
C ASN A 35 -3.20 -8.07 8.12
N ILE A 36 -3.63 -9.10 8.86
CA ILE A 36 -4.36 -10.25 8.33
C ILE A 36 -5.88 -10.03 8.49
N GLU A 37 -6.31 -9.36 9.56
CA GLU A 37 -7.70 -9.04 9.88
C GLU A 37 -8.21 -7.85 9.05
N VAL A 38 -8.29 -8.03 7.74
CA VAL A 38 -8.64 -6.95 6.78
C VAL A 38 -9.85 -7.25 5.91
N PHE A 39 -10.45 -8.43 6.07
CA PHE A 39 -11.52 -8.93 5.20
C PHE A 39 -12.93 -8.74 5.78
N ASP A 40 -13.04 -8.09 6.94
CA ASP A 40 -14.29 -7.80 7.65
C ASP A 40 -14.81 -6.37 7.40
N PHE A 41 -14.09 -5.57 6.62
CA PHE A 41 -14.53 -4.24 6.18
C PHE A 41 -14.29 -4.00 4.69
N ALA A 42 -14.67 -2.82 4.21
CA ALA A 42 -14.33 -2.33 2.88
C ALA A 42 -14.20 -0.80 2.96
N LEU A 43 -13.35 -0.23 2.12
CA LEU A 43 -13.24 1.22 1.97
C LEU A 43 -14.35 1.73 1.05
N THR A 44 -14.97 2.84 1.43
CA THR A 44 -15.95 3.52 0.58
C THR A 44 -15.27 4.12 -0.66
N GLN A 45 -16.06 4.51 -1.66
CA GLN A 45 -15.52 5.17 -2.85
C GLN A 45 -14.85 6.50 -2.51
N GLU A 46 -15.37 7.23 -1.52
CA GLU A 46 -14.80 8.48 -1.02
C GLU A 46 -13.46 8.24 -0.32
N GLU A 47 -13.36 7.21 0.53
CA GLU A 47 -12.10 6.84 1.19
C GLU A 47 -11.04 6.41 0.16
N MET A 48 -11.44 5.62 -0.84
CA MET A 48 -10.57 5.23 -1.96
C MET A 48 -10.04 6.47 -2.71
N LYS A 49 -10.92 7.43 -3.05
CA LYS A 49 -10.53 8.69 -3.71
C LYS A 49 -9.56 9.52 -2.88
N VAL A 50 -9.76 9.59 -1.56
CA VAL A 50 -8.83 10.29 -0.66
C VAL A 50 -7.46 9.63 -0.69
N LEU A 51 -7.39 8.29 -0.62
CA LEU A 51 -6.13 7.57 -0.67
C LEU A 51 -5.44 7.68 -2.03
N ASP A 52 -6.19 7.60 -3.13
CA ASP A 52 -5.68 7.83 -4.49
C ASP A 52 -5.04 9.21 -4.63
N SER A 53 -5.60 10.23 -3.96
CA SER A 53 -5.09 11.61 -4.01
C SER A 53 -3.70 11.79 -3.40
N TYR A 54 -3.20 10.81 -2.65
CA TYR A 54 -1.86 10.83 -2.06
C TYR A 54 -0.78 10.32 -3.01
N ASN A 55 -1.11 9.83 -4.21
CA ASN A 55 -0.11 9.48 -5.19
C ASN A 55 0.78 10.68 -5.54
N CYS A 56 2.10 10.50 -5.44
CA CYS A 56 3.10 11.51 -5.75
C CYS A 56 4.08 11.06 -6.83
N ASN A 57 3.78 9.96 -7.53
CA ASN A 57 4.69 9.32 -8.50
C ASN A 57 6.06 8.93 -7.90
N GLY A 58 6.11 8.78 -6.58
CA GLY A 58 7.29 8.41 -5.83
C GLY A 58 7.47 6.89 -5.70
N ARG A 59 8.71 6.46 -5.48
CA ARG A 59 9.06 5.06 -5.18
C ARG A 59 9.71 4.99 -3.80
N ALA A 60 9.38 3.96 -3.03
CA ALA A 60 10.09 3.72 -1.77
C ALA A 60 11.53 3.22 -1.98
N VAL A 61 11.78 2.51 -3.09
CA VAL A 61 13.09 1.98 -3.48
C VAL A 61 13.43 2.51 -4.87
N HIS A 62 14.37 3.43 -4.95
CA HIS A 62 14.80 4.04 -6.21
C HIS A 62 15.89 3.24 -6.94
N ALA A 63 16.61 2.35 -6.24
CA ALA A 63 17.72 1.55 -6.77
C ALA A 63 18.73 2.41 -7.55
N GLU A 64 19.12 3.57 -7.00
CA GLU A 64 19.94 4.54 -7.71
C GLU A 64 21.33 4.01 -8.07
N GLU A 65 21.84 3.13 -7.23
CA GLU A 65 23.10 2.40 -7.40
C GLU A 65 23.12 1.51 -8.66
N LEU A 66 21.96 1.23 -9.26
CA LEU A 66 21.82 0.40 -10.46
C LEU A 66 21.54 1.22 -11.73
N LYS A 67 21.52 2.55 -11.68
CA LYS A 67 21.12 3.43 -12.81
C LYS A 67 21.95 3.24 -14.09
N ASP A 68 23.22 2.85 -13.95
CA ASP A 68 24.12 2.62 -15.08
C ASP A 68 23.95 1.24 -15.73
N SER A 69 23.14 0.35 -15.12
CA SER A 69 22.83 -0.95 -15.70
C SER A 69 22.05 -0.77 -17.02
N PRO A 70 22.38 -1.51 -18.08
CA PRO A 70 21.56 -1.51 -19.30
C PRO A 70 20.12 -1.97 -19.04
N ASP A 71 19.91 -2.77 -18.00
CA ASP A 71 18.60 -3.33 -17.61
C ASP A 71 17.93 -2.55 -16.47
N TYR A 72 18.36 -1.32 -16.19
CA TYR A 72 17.75 -0.51 -15.12
C TYR A 72 16.25 -0.25 -15.41
N PRO A 73 15.33 -0.76 -14.57
CA PRO A 73 13.91 -0.84 -14.93
C PRO A 73 13.18 0.50 -14.88
N PHE A 74 13.81 1.55 -14.34
CA PHE A 74 13.16 2.85 -14.13
C PHE A 74 13.65 3.94 -15.10
N LYS A 75 14.43 3.58 -16.12
CA LYS A 75 14.91 4.52 -17.14
C LYS A 75 13.77 4.94 -18.06
N GLY A 76 13.47 6.24 -18.10
CA GLY A 76 12.48 6.80 -19.02
C GLY A 76 11.02 6.41 -18.73
N VAL A 77 10.74 5.89 -17.53
CA VAL A 77 9.37 5.56 -17.11
C VAL A 77 8.79 6.73 -16.33
N GLU A 78 7.82 7.42 -16.92
CA GLU A 78 6.96 8.38 -16.21
C GLU A 78 5.76 7.65 -15.61
N PHE A 79 5.36 8.05 -14.39
CA PHE A 79 4.19 7.55 -13.66
C PHE A 79 3.13 8.64 -13.61
#